data_AF-A0AAU2ZLZ9-F1
#
_entry.id   AF-A0AAU2ZLZ9-F1
#
_cell.length_a   1.000
_cell.length_b   1.000
_cell.length_c   1.000
_cell.angle_alpha   90.00
_cell.angle_beta   90.00
_cell.angle_gamma   90.00
#
_symmetry.space_group_name_H-M   'P 1'
#
loop_
_entity.id
_entity.type
_entity.pdbx_description
1 polymer ?
#
loop_
_entity_poly.entity_id
_entity_poly.type
_entity_poly.pdbx_seq_one_letter_code
_entity_poly.pdbx_strand_id
1 'polypeptide(L)'
;MELWLDGGQEADLTAALRALPWPAAVAAVVDLLQASADPTTPFFLQVGDGILVESAGTVTYASPLSLYRLPADASGAADPDASEEQEEWA
;
A
#
# COMPACT_ATOMS: atom_id res chain seq x y z
N MET A 1 8.06 -5.70 2.11
CA MET A 1 7.30 -5.27 0.92
C MET A 1 7.93 -5.64 -0.41
N GLU A 2 9.25 -5.51 -0.57
CA GLU A 2 9.91 -5.85 -1.85
C GLU A 2 9.59 -7.27 -2.36
N LEU A 3 9.48 -8.23 -1.42
CA LEU A 3 9.08 -9.61 -1.70
C LEU A 3 7.69 -9.73 -2.35
N TRP A 4 6.74 -8.85 -2.01
CA TRP A 4 5.38 -8.89 -2.54
C TRP A 4 5.29 -8.33 -3.96
N LEU A 5 6.21 -7.43 -4.32
CA LEU A 5 6.24 -6.78 -5.63
C LEU A 5 7.03 -7.57 -6.68
N ASP A 6 7.85 -8.54 -6.26
CA ASP A 6 8.74 -9.30 -7.14
C ASP A 6 9.58 -8.41 -8.09
N GLY A 7 10.03 -7.26 -7.57
CA GLY A 7 10.77 -6.25 -8.34
C GLY A 7 9.91 -5.35 -9.25
N GLY A 8 8.60 -5.56 -9.29
CA GLY A 8 7.64 -4.73 -10.03
C GLY A 8 7.22 -3.44 -9.31
N GLN A 9 6.33 -2.70 -9.97
CA GLN A 9 5.75 -1.45 -9.45
C GLN A 9 4.38 -1.63 -8.79
N GLU A 10 3.70 -2.73 -9.11
CA GLU A 10 2.39 -3.09 -8.60
C GLU A 10 2.32 -4.60 -8.42
N ALA A 11 1.58 -5.04 -7.40
CA ALA A 11 1.22 -6.44 -7.22
C ALA A 11 -0.22 -6.57 -6.71
N ASP A 12 -1.01 -7.42 -7.36
CA ASP A 12 -2.28 -7.92 -6.82
C ASP A 12 -1.97 -9.01 -5.78
N LEU A 13 -2.31 -8.71 -4.52
CA LEU A 13 -2.03 -9.58 -3.37
C LEU A 13 -3.18 -10.55 -3.09
N THR A 14 -4.31 -10.43 -3.77
CA THR A 14 -5.55 -11.15 -3.48
C THR A 14 -5.34 -12.66 -3.48
N ALA A 15 -4.74 -13.21 -4.55
CA ALA A 15 -4.52 -14.65 -4.65
C ALA A 15 -3.48 -15.14 -3.62
N ALA A 16 -2.43 -14.36 -3.39
CA ALA A 16 -1.37 -14.72 -2.46
C ALA A 16 -1.86 -14.74 -1.01
N LEU A 17 -2.66 -13.75 -0.61
CA LEU A 17 -3.28 -13.69 0.72
C LEU A 17 -4.30 -14.82 0.92
N ARG A 18 -5.07 -15.20 -0.11
CA ARG A 18 -6.01 -16.34 -0.05
C ARG A 18 -5.32 -17.69 0.08
N ALA A 19 -4.09 -17.81 -0.39
CA ALA A 19 -3.31 -19.04 -0.25
C ALA A 19 -2.75 -19.25 1.18
N LEU A 20 -2.75 -18.20 2.02
CA LEU A 20 -2.27 -18.28 3.39
C LEU A 20 -3.34 -18.81 4.36
N PRO A 21 -2.95 -19.49 5.44
CA PRO A 21 -3.87 -19.76 6.53
C PRO A 21 -4.35 -18.44 7.15
N TRP A 22 -5.62 -18.38 7.54
CA TRP A 22 -6.27 -17.14 7.97
C TRP A 22 -5.47 -16.29 8.98
N PRO A 23 -4.89 -16.84 10.07
CA PRO A 23 -4.09 -16.04 10.99
C PRO A 23 -2.87 -15.38 10.34
N ALA A 24 -2.23 -16.06 9.39
CA ALA A 24 -1.09 -15.52 8.66
C ALA A 24 -1.50 -14.46 7.64
N ALA A 25 -2.65 -14.65 6.96
CA ALA A 25 -3.21 -13.63 6.08
C ALA A 25 -3.51 -12.32 6.84
N VAL A 26 -4.12 -12.41 8.03
CA VAL A 26 -4.39 -11.24 8.88
C VAL A 26 -3.10 -10.53 9.28
N ALA A 27 -2.10 -11.29 9.76
CA ALA A 27 -0.80 -10.71 10.13
C ALA A 27 -0.16 -9.97 8.94
N ALA A 28 -0.14 -10.59 7.76
CA ALA A 28 0.40 -9.97 6.56
C ALA A 28 -0.33 -8.67 6.17
N VAL A 29 -1.67 -8.64 6.27
CA VAL A 29 -2.45 -7.43 5.99
C VAL A 29 -2.15 -6.33 7.01
N VAL A 30 -2.03 -6.66 8.29
CA VAL A 30 -1.67 -5.69 9.34
C VAL A 30 -0.29 -5.11 9.08
N ASP A 31 0.71 -5.93 8.75
CA ASP A 31 2.06 -5.48 8.44
C ASP A 31 2.07 -4.55 7.22
N LEU A 32 1.31 -4.88 6.18
CA LEU A 32 1.16 -4.05 4.98
C LEU A 32 0.49 -2.70 5.28
N LEU A 33 -0.54 -2.70 6.12
CA LEU A 33 -1.21 -1.46 6.55
C LEU A 33 -0.29 -0.59 7.39
N GLN A 34 0.47 -1.17 8.32
CA GLN A 34 1.44 -0.44 9.13
C GLN A 34 2.52 0.19 8.25
N ALA A 35 3.06 -0.58 7.31
CA ALA A 35 4.10 -0.10 6.42
C ALA A 35 3.58 0.96 5.43
N SER A 36 2.35 0.85 4.94
CA SER A 36 1.73 1.89 4.10
C SER A 36 1.39 3.17 4.88
N ALA A 37 1.29 3.11 6.20
CA ALA A 37 1.06 4.27 7.06
C ALA A 37 2.38 4.99 7.45
N ASP A 38 3.53 4.37 7.22
CA ASP A 38 4.84 4.96 7.47
C ASP A 38 5.24 5.86 6.29
N PRO A 39 5.38 7.19 6.48
CA PRO A 39 5.72 8.11 5.40
C PRO A 39 7.12 7.89 4.82
N THR A 40 8.01 7.21 5.54
CA THR A 40 9.37 6.87 5.09
C THR A 40 9.40 5.63 4.21
N THR A 41 8.28 4.91 4.13
CA THR A 41 8.13 3.69 3.38
C THR A 41 7.43 4.01 2.04
N PRO A 42 8.11 3.87 0.88
CA PRO A 42 7.62 4.38 -0.40
C PRO A 42 6.61 3.44 -1.06
N PHE A 43 5.55 3.08 -0.36
CA PHE A 43 4.55 2.14 -0.84
C PHE A 43 3.15 2.54 -0.39
N PHE A 44 2.17 2.19 -1.22
CA PHE A 44 0.77 2.45 -0.97
C PHE A 44 -0.02 1.15 -1.10
N LEU A 45 -0.84 0.86 -0.08
CA LEU A 45 -1.76 -0.28 -0.11
C LEU A 45 -3.17 0.21 -0.48
N GLN A 46 -3.73 -0.35 -1.55
CA GLN A 46 -5.10 -0.12 -1.95
C GLN A 46 -5.98 -1.30 -1.52
N VAL A 47 -7.07 -0.99 -0.82
CA VAL A 47 -8.18 -1.93 -0.58
C VAL A 47 -9.24 -1.66 -1.62
N GLY A 48 -9.56 -2.64 -2.46
CA GLY A 48 -10.59 -2.51 -3.48
C GLY A 48 -11.99 -2.52 -2.89
N ASP A 49 -12.92 -1.80 -3.52
CA ASP A 49 -14.34 -1.74 -3.11
C ASP A 49 -15.13 -3.04 -3.40
N GLY A 50 -14.47 -4.03 -4.03
CA GLY A 50 -15.05 -5.34 -4.29
C GLY A 50 -15.13 -6.21 -3.04
N ILE A 51 -16.04 -7.18 -3.07
CA ILE A 51 -16.11 -8.25 -2.07
C ILE A 51 -16.03 -9.59 -2.79
N LEU A 52 -15.06 -10.39 -2.40
CA LEU A 52 -14.89 -11.77 -2.82
C LEU A 52 -15.55 -12.67 -1.79
N VAL A 53 -16.45 -13.54 -2.25
CA VAL A 53 -17.13 -14.52 -1.39
C VAL A 53 -16.35 -15.83 -1.41
N GLU A 54 -16.05 -16.36 -0.24
CA GLU A 54 -15.38 -17.65 -0.09
C GLU A 54 -16.25 -18.61 0.71
N SER A 55 -16.96 -19.49 -0.02
CA SER A 55 -17.94 -20.39 0.58
C SER A 55 -17.33 -21.55 1.38
N ALA A 56 -16.04 -21.82 1.20
CA ALA A 56 -15.33 -22.93 1.84
C ALA A 56 -14.30 -22.48 2.90
N GLY A 57 -14.07 -21.17 3.03
CA GLY A 57 -13.06 -20.60 3.91
C GLY A 57 -13.59 -20.23 5.29
N THR A 58 -12.67 -20.00 6.24
CA THR A 58 -12.99 -19.48 7.58
C THR A 58 -13.60 -18.07 7.54
N VAL A 59 -13.40 -17.35 6.44
CA VAL A 59 -13.91 -16.01 6.20
C VAL A 59 -14.80 -16.03 4.98
N THR A 60 -16.03 -15.54 5.14
CA THR A 60 -17.02 -15.54 4.06
C THR A 60 -16.78 -14.43 3.04
N TYR A 61 -16.12 -13.34 3.43
CA TYR A 61 -15.97 -12.12 2.63
C TYR A 61 -14.58 -11.51 2.77
N ALA A 62 -13.91 -11.19 1.65
CA ALA A 62 -12.63 -10.48 1.63
C ALA A 62 -12.58 -9.47 0.48
N SER A 63 -12.02 -8.30 0.72
CA SER A 63 -11.79 -7.30 -0.33
C SER A 63 -10.48 -7.57 -1.09
N PRO A 64 -10.41 -7.30 -2.41
CA PRO A 64 -9.16 -7.32 -3.15
C PRO A 64 -8.13 -6.36 -2.55
N LEU A 65 -6.86 -6.73 -2.62
CA LEU A 65 -5.76 -5.91 -2.09
C LEU A 65 -4.67 -5.78 -3.15
N SER A 66 -4.27 -4.54 -3.42
CA SER A 66 -3.19 -4.23 -4.35
C SER A 66 -2.13 -3.38 -3.66
N LEU A 67 -0.87 -3.66 -3.95
CA LEU A 67 0.28 -2.93 -3.43
C LEU A 67 0.97 -2.18 -4.57
N TYR A 68 1.28 -0.91 -4.32
CA TYR A 68 1.94 -0.02 -5.28
C TYR A 68 3.23 0.53 -4.69
N ARG A 69 4.25 0.74 -5.54
CA ARG A 69 5.40 1.58 -5.20
C ARG A 69 5.05 3.05 -5.47
N LEU A 70 5.31 3.92 -4.50
CA LEU A 70 5.17 5.36 -4.68
C LEU A 70 6.41 5.94 -5.38
N PRO A 71 6.23 6.91 -6.31
CA PRO A 71 7.35 7.67 -6.84
C PRO A 71 8.03 8.47 -5.71
N ALA A 72 9.35 8.62 -5.78
CA ALA A 72 10.16 9.26 -4.73
C ALA A 72 9.66 10.66 -4.36
N ASP A 73 9.08 11.39 -5.31
CA ASP A 73 8.57 12.75 -5.13
C ASP A 73 7.21 12.83 -4.40
N ALA A 74 6.52 11.70 -4.21
CA ALA A 74 5.25 11.66 -3.48
C ALA A 74 5.43 11.43 -1.97
N SER A 75 6.63 11.04 -1.53
CA SER A 75 6.98 10.83 -0.12
C SER A 75 7.37 12.16 0.52
N GLY A 76 6.43 13.13 0.56
CA GLY A 76 6.34 14.19 1.57
C GLY A 76 7.60 14.94 2.04
N ALA A 77 8.71 14.97 1.31
CA ALA A 77 9.76 15.94 1.50
C ALA A 77 9.22 17.25 0.94
N ALA A 78 8.53 17.99 1.79
CA ALA A 78 8.23 19.38 1.51
C ALA A 78 9.56 20.05 1.14
N ASP A 79 9.69 20.40 -0.13
CA ASP A 79 10.80 21.16 -0.66
C ASP A 79 10.85 22.48 0.14
N PRO A 80 11.87 22.72 0.99
CA PRO A 80 11.98 23.98 1.70
C PRO A 80 12.42 25.13 0.77
N ASP A 81 12.73 24.84 -0.50
CA ASP A 81 13.27 25.77 -1.50
C ASP A 81 12.16 26.41 -2.34
N ALA A 82 11.15 26.98 -1.68
CA ALA A 82 10.13 27.81 -2.33
C ALA A 82 9.82 29.09 -1.52
N SER A 83 10.74 29.52 -0.66
CA SER A 83 10.59 30.70 0.20
C SER A 83 11.73 31.71 0.04
N GLU A 84 12.22 31.92 -1.17
CA GLU A 84 13.00 33.09 -1.59
C GLU A 84 12.57 33.30 -3.05
N GLU A 85 11.57 34.13 -3.38
CA GLU A 85 11.73 35.53 -3.78
C GLU A 85 10.32 36.16 -3.86
N GLN A 86 9.88 36.82 -2.79
CA GLN A 86 8.88 37.89 -2.88
C GLN A 86 9.45 39.12 -2.20
N GLU A 87 10.49 39.65 -2.83
CA GLU A 87 10.87 41.04 -2.62
C GLU A 87 10.98 41.68 -4.02
N GLU A 88 10.44 42.89 -4.12
CA GLU A 88 10.57 43.86 -5.20
C GLU A 88 9.42 43.96 -6.25
N TRP A 89 8.75 45.12 -6.19
CA TRP A 89 7.87 45.79 -7.17
C TRP A 89 6.36 45.53 -7.17
N ALA A 90 5.63 46.31 -6.37
CA ALA A 90 4.44 47.06 -6.83
C ALA A 90 4.23 48.33 -5.97
#